data_AF-A0A2Z7CBT1-F1
#
_entry.id   AF-A0A2Z7CBT1-F1
#
_cell.length_a   1.000
_cell.length_b   1.000
_cell.length_c   1.000
_cell.angle_alpha   90.00
_cell.angle_beta   90.00
_cell.angle_gamma   90.00
#
_symmetry.space_group_name_H-M   'P 1'
#
loop_
_entity.id
_entity.type
_entity.pdbx_description
1 polymer ?
#
loop_
_entity_poly.entity_id
_entity_poly.type
_entity_poly.pdbx_seq_one_letter_code
_entity_poly.pdbx_strand_id
1 'polypeptide(L)'
;EHNTNQIALEASQKTITGLTEIGLGMSKKIERMKEKKQQARESHMECHHKLQARIQEAEDMIQEQHLINEALVEEKPSLLQTIQGLQEDNGAPAPFDNEWEEEPKRGPGRRRAR
;
A
#
# COMPACT_ATOMS: atom_id res chain seq x y z
N GLU A 1 -53.58 43.30 -32.64
CA GLU A 1 -53.31 42.92 -31.23
C GLU A 1 -53.24 41.42 -31.00
N HIS A 2 -54.19 40.60 -31.49
CA HIS A 2 -54.14 39.14 -31.28
C HIS A 2 -52.87 38.45 -31.83
N ASN A 3 -52.44 38.82 -33.05
CA ASN A 3 -51.28 38.21 -33.71
C ASN A 3 -49.94 38.54 -33.01
N THR A 4 -49.78 39.77 -32.51
CA THR A 4 -48.57 40.19 -31.79
C THR A 4 -48.41 39.47 -30.46
N ASN A 5 -49.51 39.21 -29.74
CA ASN A 5 -49.49 38.45 -28.49
C ASN A 5 -49.14 36.97 -28.73
N GLN A 6 -49.59 36.39 -29.84
CA GLN A 6 -49.26 35.01 -30.22
C GLN A 6 -47.76 34.84 -30.51
N ILE A 7 -47.17 35.75 -31.28
CA ILE A 7 -45.72 35.74 -31.57
C ILE A 7 -44.90 35.87 -30.28
N ALA A 8 -45.31 36.74 -29.35
CA ALA A 8 -44.66 36.91 -28.06
C ALA A 8 -44.74 35.63 -27.20
N LEU A 9 -45.87 34.93 -27.21
CA LEU A 9 -46.06 33.66 -26.50
C LEU A 9 -45.12 32.56 -27.04
N GLU A 10 -45.03 32.40 -28.37
CA GLU A 10 -44.13 31.42 -28.99
C GLU A 10 -42.65 31.70 -28.69
N ALA A 11 -42.26 32.98 -28.72
CA ALA A 11 -40.91 33.39 -28.34
C ALA A 11 -40.61 33.08 -26.86
N SER A 12 -41.58 33.34 -25.97
CA SER A 12 -41.47 33.03 -24.54
C SER A 12 -41.31 31.53 -24.30
N GLN A 13 -42.11 30.68 -24.95
CA GLN A 13 -42.02 29.23 -24.82
C GLN A 13 -40.67 28.69 -25.30
N LYS A 14 -40.16 29.18 -26.44
CA LYS A 14 -38.81 28.80 -26.93
C LYS A 14 -37.73 29.15 -25.91
N THR A 15 -37.80 30.34 -25.31
CA THR A 15 -36.88 30.76 -24.24
C THR A 15 -37.00 29.86 -23.01
N ILE A 16 -38.22 29.54 -22.56
CA ILE A 16 -38.45 28.64 -21.42
C ILE A 16 -37.87 27.25 -21.69
N THR A 17 -38.10 26.69 -22.89
CA THR A 17 -37.54 25.39 -23.27
C THR A 17 -36.01 25.42 -23.26
N GLY A 18 -35.39 26.43 -23.87
CA GLY A 18 -33.92 26.55 -23.88
C GLY A 18 -33.32 26.69 -22.47
N LEU A 19 -33.94 27.49 -21.60
CA LEU A 19 -33.52 27.60 -20.20
C LEU A 19 -33.67 26.27 -19.43
N THR A 20 -34.74 25.52 -19.71
CA THR A 20 -34.99 24.21 -19.10
C THR A 20 -33.90 23.20 -19.50
N GLU A 21 -33.53 23.16 -20.78
CA GLU A 21 -32.46 22.29 -21.29
C GLU A 21 -31.10 22.62 -20.66
N ILE A 22 -30.78 23.91 -20.53
CA ILE A 22 -29.56 24.37 -19.84
C ILE A 22 -29.58 23.92 -18.38
N GLY A 23 -30.68 24.14 -17.67
CA GLY A 23 -30.84 23.72 -16.26
C GLY A 23 -30.66 22.21 -16.07
N LEU A 24 -31.22 21.40 -16.98
CA LEU A 24 -31.04 19.95 -16.97
C LEU A 24 -29.58 19.56 -17.24
N GLY A 25 -28.92 20.21 -18.19
CA GLY A 25 -27.51 19.98 -18.52
C GLY A 25 -26.58 20.30 -17.34
N MET A 26 -26.83 21.41 -16.64
CA MET A 26 -26.09 21.78 -15.43
C MET A 26 -26.33 20.77 -14.30
N SER A 27 -27.57 20.34 -14.09
CA SER A 27 -27.92 19.34 -13.06
C SER A 27 -27.18 18.02 -13.28
N LYS A 28 -27.18 17.50 -14.51
CA LYS A 28 -26.40 16.30 -14.91
C LYS A 28 -24.89 16.47 -14.71
N LYS A 29 -24.35 17.70 -14.87
CA LYS A 29 -22.94 17.97 -14.62
C LYS A 29 -22.63 17.92 -13.13
N ILE A 30 -23.49 18.49 -12.28
CA ILE A 30 -23.33 18.44 -10.82
C ILE A 30 -23.39 17.01 -10.31
N GLU A 31 -24.33 16.20 -10.80
CA GLU A 31 -24.45 14.78 -10.45
C GLU A 31 -23.16 14.00 -10.76
N ARG A 32 -22.65 14.10 -11.98
CA ARG A 32 -21.36 13.47 -12.37
C ARG A 32 -20.19 13.94 -11.51
N MET A 33 -20.17 15.21 -11.10
CA MET A 33 -19.13 15.72 -10.21
C MET A 33 -19.24 15.11 -8.80
N LYS A 34 -20.45 14.88 -8.29
CA LYS A 34 -20.68 14.20 -7.00
C LYS A 34 -20.26 12.73 -7.06
N GLU A 35 -20.63 12.02 -8.12
CA GLU A 35 -20.23 10.62 -8.34
C GLU A 35 -18.72 10.47 -8.37
N LYS A 36 -18.01 11.28 -9.17
CA LYS A 36 -16.53 11.24 -9.23
C LYS A 36 -15.88 11.54 -7.88
N LYS A 37 -16.43 12.48 -7.11
CA LYS A 37 -15.96 12.79 -5.77
C LYS A 37 -16.13 11.61 -4.82
N GLN A 38 -17.27 10.91 -4.92
CA GLN A 38 -17.55 9.75 -4.09
C GLN A 38 -16.66 8.56 -4.46
N GLN A 39 -16.52 8.27 -5.76
CA GLN A 39 -15.62 7.25 -6.27
C GLN A 39 -14.17 7.48 -5.83
N ALA A 40 -13.68 8.72 -5.89
CA ALA A 40 -12.33 9.05 -5.44
C ALA A 40 -12.13 8.78 -3.93
N ARG A 41 -13.15 9.07 -3.11
CA ARG A 41 -13.12 8.78 -1.67
C ARG A 41 -13.10 7.29 -1.41
N GLU A 42 -13.97 6.53 -2.06
CA GLU A 42 -14.04 5.07 -1.91
C GLU A 42 -12.75 4.39 -2.36
N SER A 43 -12.22 4.77 -3.52
CA SER A 43 -10.94 4.23 -4.03
C SER A 43 -9.78 4.55 -3.08
N HIS A 44 -9.74 5.76 -2.50
CA HIS A 44 -8.74 6.12 -1.51
C HIS A 44 -8.85 5.25 -0.24
N MET A 45 -10.07 5.05 0.27
CA MET A 45 -10.31 4.22 1.45
C MET A 45 -9.95 2.75 1.19
N GLU A 46 -10.32 2.21 0.03
CA GLU A 46 -9.95 0.85 -0.37
C GLU A 46 -8.42 0.68 -0.44
N CYS A 47 -7.73 1.65 -1.06
CA CYS A 47 -6.27 1.66 -1.12
C CYS A 47 -5.64 1.68 0.29
N HIS A 48 -6.15 2.55 1.17
CA HIS A 48 -5.69 2.65 2.55
C HIS A 48 -5.88 1.33 3.32
N HIS A 49 -7.07 0.72 3.24
CA HIS A 49 -7.34 -0.55 3.91
C HIS A 49 -6.44 -1.67 3.38
N LYS A 50 -6.20 -1.73 2.06
CA LYS A 50 -5.34 -2.74 1.46
C LYS A 50 -3.88 -2.58 1.90
N LEU A 51 -3.40 -1.34 1.98
CA LEU A 51 -2.05 -1.07 2.48
C LEU A 51 -1.95 -1.43 3.97
N GLN A 52 -2.95 -1.07 4.76
CA GLN A 52 -3.00 -1.40 6.19
C GLN A 52 -2.99 -2.92 6.43
N ALA A 53 -3.73 -3.69 5.64
CA ALA A 53 -3.71 -5.16 5.73
C ALA A 53 -2.33 -5.73 5.43
N ARG A 54 -1.61 -5.19 4.43
CA ARG A 54 -0.24 -5.62 4.09
C ARG A 54 0.78 -5.24 5.17
N ILE A 55 0.60 -4.08 5.80
CA ILE A 55 1.45 -3.66 6.92
C ILE A 55 1.24 -4.64 8.08
N GLN A 56 -0.01 -4.94 8.43
CA GLN A 56 -0.29 -5.89 9.51
C GLN A 56 0.27 -7.28 9.23
N GLU A 57 0.08 -7.81 8.01
CA GLU A 57 0.66 -9.10 7.61
C GLU A 57 2.19 -9.11 7.74
N ALA A 58 2.87 -8.04 7.33
CA ALA A 58 4.31 -7.92 7.47
C ALA A 58 4.75 -7.81 8.94
N GLU A 59 4.01 -7.08 9.76
CA GLU A 59 4.26 -6.99 11.21
C GLU A 59 4.12 -8.36 11.88
N ASP A 60 3.07 -9.11 11.56
CA ASP A 60 2.82 -10.44 12.09
C ASP A 60 3.95 -11.41 11.68
N MET A 61 4.37 -11.38 10.41
CA MET A 61 5.52 -12.18 9.93
C MET A 61 6.83 -11.83 10.63
N ILE A 62 7.08 -10.54 10.87
CA ILE A 62 8.30 -10.10 11.58
C ILE A 62 8.26 -10.59 13.02
N GLN A 63 7.11 -10.53 13.69
CA GLN A 63 6.95 -11.05 15.04
C GLN A 63 7.14 -12.56 15.10
N GLU A 64 6.57 -13.32 14.17
CA GLU A 64 6.79 -14.78 14.09
C GLU A 64 8.28 -15.11 13.88
N GLN A 65 8.93 -14.42 12.94
CA GLN A 65 10.36 -14.63 12.70
C GLN A 65 11.22 -14.23 13.91
N HIS A 66 10.81 -13.21 14.67
CA HIS A 66 11.49 -12.82 15.90
C HIS A 66 11.45 -13.95 16.94
N LEU A 67 10.29 -14.57 17.16
CA LEU A 67 10.15 -15.70 18.08
C LEU A 67 11.01 -16.90 17.67
N ILE A 68 11.06 -17.22 16.36
CA ILE A 68 11.93 -18.28 15.84
C ILE A 68 13.40 -17.97 16.10
N ASN A 69 13.81 -16.73 15.83
CA ASN A 69 15.20 -16.31 16.07
C ASN A 69 15.56 -16.35 17.56
N GLU A 70 14.64 -15.97 18.46
CA GLU A 70 14.85 -16.09 19.91
C GLU A 70 15.10 -17.53 20.33
N ALA A 71 14.24 -18.46 19.90
CA ALA A 71 14.41 -19.89 20.18
C ALA A 71 15.75 -20.43 19.65
N LEU A 72 16.14 -20.08 18.43
CA LEU A 72 17.44 -20.50 17.86
C LEU A 72 18.64 -19.92 18.62
N VAL A 73 18.55 -18.67 19.08
CA VAL A 73 19.60 -18.05 19.90
C VAL A 73 19.73 -18.75 21.25
N GLU A 74 18.62 -19.19 21.84
CA GLU A 74 18.59 -19.95 23.10
C GLU A 74 19.12 -21.39 22.93
N GLU A 75 18.83 -22.07 21.82
CA GLU A 75 19.30 -23.44 21.56
C GLU A 75 20.79 -23.52 21.19
N LYS A 76 21.32 -22.50 20.50
CA LYS A 76 22.72 -22.44 20.05
C LYS A 76 23.77 -22.77 21.12
N PRO A 77 23.76 -22.20 22.34
CA PRO A 77 24.76 -22.54 23.37
C PRO A 77 24.73 -24.01 23.78
N SER A 78 23.54 -24.61 23.90
CA SER A 78 23.38 -26.03 24.24
C SER A 78 23.99 -26.94 23.17
N LEU A 79 23.80 -26.59 21.90
CA LEU A 79 24.42 -27.28 20.78
C LEU A 79 25.95 -27.14 20.79
N LEU A 80 26.47 -25.94 21.02
CA LEU A 80 27.91 -25.69 21.12
C LEU A 80 28.55 -26.48 22.26
N GLN A 81 27.90 -26.53 23.42
CA GLN A 81 28.36 -27.33 24.56
C GLN A 81 28.41 -28.82 24.22
N THR A 82 27.40 -29.33 23.52
CA THR A 82 27.35 -30.74 23.08
C THR A 82 28.50 -31.05 22.12
N ILE A 83 28.79 -30.17 21.17
CA ILE A 83 29.90 -30.31 20.23
C ILE A 83 31.24 -30.33 20.97
N GLN A 84 31.44 -29.42 21.93
CA GLN A 84 32.68 -29.35 22.70
C GLN A 84 32.91 -30.64 23.50
N GLY A 85 31.91 -31.16 24.20
CA GLY A 85 32.04 -32.43 24.93
C GLY A 85 32.43 -33.59 24.02
N LEU A 86 31.86 -33.68 22.81
CA LEU A 86 32.23 -34.70 21.83
C LEU A 86 33.65 -34.53 21.27
N GLN A 87 34.14 -33.30 21.12
CA GLN A 87 35.52 -33.05 20.66
C GLN A 87 36.55 -33.46 21.72
N GLU A 88 36.24 -33.20 22.99
CA GLU A 88 37.07 -33.60 24.13
C GLU A 88 37.18 -35.13 24.22
N ASP A 89 36.08 -35.85 24.06
CA ASP A 89 36.05 -37.32 24.07
C ASP A 89 36.83 -37.97 22.90
N ASN A 90 36.92 -37.30 21.75
CA ASN A 90 37.55 -37.83 20.53
C ASN A 90 39.03 -37.46 20.35
N GLY A 91 39.63 -36.68 21.27
CA GLY A 91 41.08 -36.49 21.35
C GLY A 91 41.74 -35.53 20.34
N ALA A 92 40.98 -34.70 19.60
CA ALA A 92 41.55 -33.63 18.78
C ALA A 92 40.56 -32.45 18.62
N PRO A 93 40.91 -31.23 19.06
CA PRO A 93 40.18 -30.05 18.65
C PRO A 93 40.79 -29.53 17.34
N ALA A 94 40.06 -29.65 16.23
CA ALA A 94 40.31 -28.75 15.11
C ALA A 94 39.81 -27.35 15.55
N PRO A 95 40.64 -26.29 15.47
CA PRO A 95 40.18 -24.94 15.73
C PRO A 95 38.97 -24.63 14.83
N PHE A 96 37.89 -24.11 15.42
CA PHE A 96 36.81 -23.55 14.63
C PHE A 96 37.38 -22.29 13.94
N ASP A 97 37.77 -22.41 12.66
CA ASP A 97 38.24 -21.26 11.87
C ASP A 97 37.11 -20.23 11.83
N ASN A 98 37.31 -19.13 12.55
CA ASN A 98 36.39 -18.01 12.69
C ASN A 98 36.45 -17.06 11.49
N GLU A 99 36.64 -17.59 10.28
CA GLU A 99 36.63 -16.83 9.02
C GLU A 99 35.25 -16.19 8.71
N TRP A 100 34.21 -16.55 9.49
CA TRP A 100 32.86 -16.03 9.35
C TRP A 100 32.63 -14.61 9.90
N GLU A 101 33.64 -13.95 10.49
CA GLU A 101 33.57 -12.53 10.87
C GLU A 101 33.93 -11.54 9.75
N GLU A 102 34.06 -11.97 8.49
CA GLU A 102 34.20 -11.01 7.38
C GLU A 102 32.83 -10.50 6.88
N GLU A 103 32.34 -9.42 7.49
CA GLU A 103 31.25 -8.61 6.92
C GLU A 103 31.59 -8.24 5.47
N PRO A 104 30.69 -8.48 4.48
CA PRO A 104 30.93 -7.99 3.13
C PRO A 104 30.87 -6.46 3.16
N LYS A 105 32.05 -5.81 3.08
CA LYS A 105 32.18 -4.36 2.86
C LYS A 105 31.27 -3.93 1.71
N ARG A 106 30.13 -3.34 2.04
CA ARG A 106 29.20 -2.79 1.05
C ARG A 106 29.91 -1.65 0.31
N GLY A 107 30.34 -1.91 -0.93
CA GLY A 107 30.96 -0.89 -1.79
C GLY A 107 29.99 0.27 -2.08
N PRO A 108 30.46 1.53 -2.14
CA PRO A 108 29.61 2.67 -2.44
C PRO A 108 29.40 2.72 -3.95
N GLY A 109 28.32 2.15 -4.46
CA GLY A 109 28.26 2.01 -5.91
C GLY A 109 26.94 1.62 -6.52
N ARG A 110 25.83 2.28 -6.18
CA ARG A 110 24.76 2.56 -7.17
C ARG A 110 24.06 3.89 -6.84
N ARG A 111 24.71 5.00 -7.19
CA ARG A 111 23.97 6.17 -7.67
C ARG A 111 23.36 5.78 -9.01
N ARG A 112 22.07 5.46 -9.05
CA ARG A 112 21.30 5.55 -10.28
C ARG A 112 20.59 6.90 -10.27
N ALA A 113 21.14 7.82 -11.04
CA ALA A 113 20.36 8.93 -11.56
C ALA A 113 19.37 8.38 -12.59
N ARG A 114 18.09 8.53 -12.31
CA ARG A 114 17.02 8.89 -13.24
C ARG A 114 15.73 9.10 -12.48
#